data_AF-A0A5C9CL55-F1
#
_entry.id   AF-A0A5C9CL55-F1
#
_cell.length_a   1.000
_cell.length_b   1.000
_cell.length_c   1.000
_cell.angle_alpha   90.00
_cell.angle_beta   90.00
_cell.angle_gamma   90.00
#
_symmetry.space_group_name_H-M   'P 1'
#
loop_
_entity.id
_entity.type
_entity.pdbx_description
1 polymer ?
#
loop_
_entity_poly.entity_id
_entity_poly.type
_entity_poly.pdbx_seq_one_letter_code
_entity_poly.pdbx_strand_id
1 'polypeptide(L)'
;MREADIGEIHASRVAAGFPIYGIDITEDNLAQEVGRTELAISFTKGCYLGQEPIARIDAMGHVNRQLCRIELSSGPLPDSGTPVLDKPAPDGKQVGTITSSTWKWQGDADKPLALAYLRSGFAKPGSQVLVDGHVANVL
;
A
#
# COMPACT_ATOMS: atom_id res chain seq x y z
N MET A 1 -24.28 19.88 3.94
CA MET A 1 -23.14 19.11 3.41
C MET A 1 -21.90 19.95 3.71
N ARG A 2 -20.93 19.45 4.48
CA ARG A 2 -19.69 20.18 4.78
C ARG A 2 -18.67 19.89 3.68
N GLU A 3 -17.94 20.90 3.23
CA GLU A 3 -16.81 20.72 2.31
C GLU A 3 -15.63 20.08 3.04
N ALA A 4 -14.97 19.12 2.38
CA ALA A 4 -13.75 18.52 2.88
C ALA A 4 -12.53 19.19 2.24
N ASP A 5 -11.50 19.45 3.04
CA ASP A 5 -10.24 19.98 2.50
C ASP A 5 -9.37 18.87 1.89
N ILE A 6 -8.27 19.27 1.23
CA ILE A 6 -7.36 18.35 0.54
C ILE A 6 -6.71 17.36 1.53
N GLY A 7 -6.40 17.81 2.75
CA GLY A 7 -5.82 16.95 3.80
C GLY A 7 -6.80 15.89 4.28
N GLU A 8 -8.07 16.26 4.45
CA GLU A 8 -9.15 15.33 4.82
C GLU A 8 -9.43 14.30 3.72
N ILE A 9 -9.37 14.71 2.45
CA ILE A 9 -9.48 13.80 1.30
C ILE A 9 -8.30 12.83 1.28
N HIS A 10 -7.07 13.35 1.43
CA HIS A 10 -5.85 12.54 1.49
C HIS A 10 -5.89 11.53 2.64
N ALA A 11 -6.25 11.97 3.84
CA ALA A 11 -6.39 11.10 4.99
C ALA A 11 -7.42 10.00 4.75
N SER A 12 -8.58 10.36 4.18
CA SER A 12 -9.67 9.43 3.90
C SER A 12 -9.28 8.36 2.87
N ARG A 13 -8.57 8.74 1.79
CA ARG A 13 -8.14 7.76 0.78
C ARG A 13 -7.09 6.80 1.32
N VAL A 14 -6.12 7.27 2.11
CA VAL A 14 -5.07 6.42 2.70
C VAL A 14 -5.73 5.47 3.71
N ALA A 15 -6.63 6.00 4.55
CA ALA A 15 -7.43 5.20 5.46
C ALA A 15 -8.28 4.16 4.73
N ALA A 16 -8.75 4.41 3.51
CA ALA A 16 -9.52 3.46 2.70
C ALA A 16 -8.66 2.48 1.87
N GLY A 17 -7.32 2.59 1.90
CA GLY A 17 -6.47 1.80 1.00
C GLY A 17 -6.66 2.18 -0.47
N PHE A 18 -7.03 3.43 -0.74
CA PHE A 18 -7.32 3.94 -2.09
C PHE A 18 -6.11 4.71 -2.64
N PRO A 19 -5.41 4.15 -3.64
CA PRO A 19 -4.26 4.77 -4.28
C PRO A 19 -4.63 5.86 -5.30
N ILE A 20 -3.72 6.80 -5.52
CA ILE A 20 -3.80 7.81 -6.59
C ILE A 20 -2.73 7.56 -7.66
N TYR A 21 -3.11 7.64 -8.94
CA TYR A 21 -2.14 7.63 -10.05
C TYR A 21 -1.24 8.87 -10.03
N GLY A 22 0.06 8.68 -10.25
CA GLY A 22 1.09 9.71 -10.12
C GLY A 22 1.59 9.93 -8.69
N ILE A 23 0.98 9.27 -7.68
CA ILE A 23 1.43 9.29 -6.28
C ILE A 23 1.75 7.87 -5.82
N ASP A 24 0.75 7.00 -5.82
CA ASP A 24 0.86 5.62 -5.34
C ASP A 24 1.01 4.61 -6.48
N ILE A 25 0.59 4.96 -7.70
CA ILE A 25 0.65 4.09 -8.88
C ILE A 25 1.26 4.87 -10.03
N THR A 26 2.10 4.19 -10.80
CA THR A 26 2.71 4.69 -12.03
C THR A 26 2.58 3.63 -13.13
N GLU A 27 3.08 3.92 -14.33
CA GLU A 27 3.13 2.97 -15.45
C GLU A 27 4.03 1.75 -15.17
N ASP A 28 4.91 1.84 -14.17
CA ASP A 28 5.81 0.76 -13.75
C ASP A 28 5.12 -0.30 -12.86
N ASN A 29 3.88 -0.05 -12.44
CA ASN A 29 3.13 -0.94 -11.56
C ASN A 29 2.20 -1.85 -12.36
N LEU A 30 2.19 -3.14 -12.03
CA LEU A 30 1.19 -4.05 -12.60
C LEU A 30 -0.15 -3.84 -11.90
N ALA A 31 -1.26 -4.00 -12.63
CA ALA A 31 -2.59 -3.77 -12.06
C ALA A 31 -2.87 -4.65 -10.83
N GLN A 32 -2.41 -5.91 -10.82
CA GLN A 32 -2.54 -6.80 -9.67
C GLN A 32 -1.65 -6.41 -8.48
N GLU A 33 -0.55 -5.68 -8.70
CA GLU A 33 0.29 -5.17 -7.60
C GLU A 33 -0.44 -4.08 -6.82
N VAL A 34 -1.44 -3.41 -7.37
CA VAL A 34 -2.18 -2.31 -6.71
C VAL A 34 -3.05 -2.80 -5.54
N GLY A 35 -3.20 -4.12 -5.36
CA GLY A 35 -3.97 -4.69 -4.25
C GLY A 35 -5.48 -4.46 -4.36
N ARG A 36 -5.99 -4.28 -5.60
CA ARG A 36 -7.42 -4.03 -5.88
C ARG A 36 -7.99 -4.97 -6.95
N THR A 37 -7.33 -6.09 -7.21
CA THR A 37 -7.70 -7.07 -8.25
C THR A 37 -9.19 -7.44 -8.18
N GLU A 38 -9.68 -7.81 -7.00
CA GLU A 38 -11.09 -8.23 -6.80
C GLU A 38 -12.12 -7.13 -7.09
N LEU A 39 -11.72 -5.86 -6.97
CA LEU A 39 -12.61 -4.71 -7.16
C LEU A 39 -12.52 -4.10 -8.57
N ALA A 40 -11.36 -4.22 -9.21
CA ALA A 40 -11.02 -3.45 -10.42
C ALA A 40 -10.82 -4.32 -11.67
N ILE A 41 -10.64 -5.64 -11.51
CA ILE A 41 -10.36 -6.57 -12.61
C ILE A 41 -11.47 -7.61 -12.67
N SER A 42 -12.05 -7.79 -13.85
CA SER A 42 -12.96 -8.90 -14.12
C SER A 42 -12.26 -9.91 -15.01
N PHE A 43 -12.14 -11.13 -14.50
CA PHE A 43 -11.60 -12.29 -15.23
C PHE A 43 -12.68 -13.02 -16.04
N THR A 44 -13.94 -12.63 -15.89
CA THR A 44 -15.10 -13.32 -16.50
C THR A 44 -15.79 -12.50 -17.59
N LYS A 45 -15.51 -11.19 -17.69
CA LYS A 45 -15.98 -10.37 -18.81
C LYS A 45 -15.27 -10.75 -20.10
N GLY A 46 -15.85 -10.36 -21.23
CA GLY A 46 -15.24 -10.53 -22.55
C GLY A 46 -13.98 -9.69 -22.75
N CYS A 47 -13.45 -9.72 -23.97
CA CYS A 47 -12.17 -9.09 -24.33
C CYS A 47 -12.12 -7.60 -23.93
N TYR A 48 -11.09 -7.23 -23.16
CA TYR A 48 -10.79 -5.83 -22.87
C TYR A 48 -9.30 -5.51 -23.09
N LEU A 49 -9.02 -4.23 -23.34
CA LEU A 49 -7.66 -3.76 -23.61
C LEU A 49 -6.74 -4.07 -22.43
N GLY A 50 -5.58 -4.66 -22.72
CA GLY A 50 -4.57 -5.00 -21.71
C GLY A 50 -4.87 -6.29 -20.93
N GLN A 51 -5.85 -7.11 -21.33
CA GLN A 51 -6.16 -8.36 -20.61
C GLN A 51 -5.06 -9.43 -20.68
N GLU A 52 -4.23 -9.44 -21.74
CA GLU A 52 -3.19 -10.45 -21.93
C GLU A 52 -2.17 -10.48 -20.78
N PRO A 53 -1.55 -9.35 -20.38
CA PRO A 53 -0.66 -9.35 -19.21
C PRO A 53 -1.41 -9.69 -17.91
N ILE A 54 -2.67 -9.27 -17.77
CA ILE A 54 -3.48 -9.58 -16.58
C ILE A 54 -3.69 -11.10 -16.44
N ALA A 55 -4.14 -11.77 -17.51
CA ALA A 55 -4.35 -13.20 -17.53
C ALA A 55 -3.04 -13.98 -17.34
N ARG A 56 -1.92 -13.46 -17.86
CA ARG A 56 -0.60 -14.07 -17.65
C ARG A 56 -0.16 -14.04 -16.19
N ILE A 57 -0.34 -12.92 -15.51
CA ILE A 57 0.00 -12.78 -14.08
C ILE A 57 -0.94 -13.66 -13.24
N ASP A 58 -2.21 -13.73 -13.60
CA ASP A 58 -3.19 -14.60 -12.93
C ASP A 58 -2.79 -16.08 -13.05
N ALA A 59 -2.41 -16.53 -14.25
CA ALA A 59 -1.89 -17.89 -14.45
C ALA A 59 -0.58 -18.18 -13.69
N MET A 60 0.23 -17.15 -13.41
CA MET A 60 1.43 -17.26 -12.56
C MET A 60 1.09 -17.36 -11.06
N GLY A 61 -0.12 -16.94 -10.67
CA GLY A 61 -0.69 -17.10 -9.33
C GLY A 61 -0.16 -16.15 -8.27
N HIS A 62 0.80 -15.28 -8.59
CA HIS A 62 1.34 -14.31 -7.62
C HIS A 62 1.99 -13.11 -8.31
N VAL A 63 2.04 -12.00 -7.56
CA VAL A 63 2.89 -10.83 -7.85
C VAL A 63 4.11 -10.85 -6.93
N ASN A 64 5.17 -10.10 -7.27
CA ASN A 64 6.39 -10.02 -6.45
C ASN A 64 6.25 -9.04 -5.27
N ARG A 65 5.38 -8.05 -5.42
CA ARG A 65 5.04 -7.04 -4.42
C ARG A 65 3.57 -6.66 -4.54
N GLN A 66 3.04 -6.06 -3.50
CA GLN A 66 1.67 -5.58 -3.46
C GLN A 66 1.60 -4.27 -2.68
N LEU A 67 0.74 -3.36 -3.12
CA LEU A 67 0.38 -2.17 -2.38
C LEU A 67 -0.51 -2.57 -1.21
N CYS A 68 -0.03 -2.28 -0.01
CA CYS A 68 -0.67 -2.60 1.25
C CYS A 68 -0.95 -1.32 2.02
N ARG A 69 -1.99 -1.36 2.85
CA ARG A 69 -2.18 -0.37 3.91
C ARG A 69 -1.48 -0.88 5.16
N ILE A 70 -0.71 -0.02 5.82
CA ILE A 70 -0.01 -0.34 7.06
C ILE A 70 -0.35 0.68 8.14
N GLU A 71 -0.29 0.25 9.39
CA GLU A 71 -0.45 1.10 10.58
C GLU A 71 0.82 1.07 11.40
N LEU A 72 1.44 2.23 11.62
CA LEU A 72 2.58 2.39 12.49
C LEU A 72 2.10 2.41 13.95
N SER A 73 2.84 1.73 14.82
CA SER A 73 2.52 1.64 16.25
C SER A 73 2.86 2.93 17.00
N SER A 74 3.79 3.71 16.46
CA SER A 74 4.26 5.01 16.96
C SER A 74 5.15 5.67 15.89
N GLY A 75 5.59 6.90 16.15
CA GLY A 75 6.55 7.62 15.31
C GLY A 75 5.91 8.73 14.48
N PRO A 76 6.73 9.52 13.75
CA PRO A 76 6.23 10.56 12.86
C PRO A 76 5.54 9.96 11.63
N LEU A 77 4.90 10.81 10.83
CA LEU A 77 4.46 10.41 9.50
C LEU A 77 5.68 10.10 8.63
N PRO A 78 5.77 8.91 8.03
CA PRO A 78 6.84 8.60 7.12
C PRO A 78 6.64 9.34 5.79
N ASP A 79 7.73 9.82 5.22
CA ASP A 79 7.72 10.45 3.90
C ASP A 79 7.53 9.42 2.78
N SER A 80 7.10 9.90 1.61
CA SER A 80 7.11 9.09 0.40
C SER A 80 8.54 8.68 0.06
N GLY A 81 8.75 7.40 -0.28
CA GLY A 81 10.07 6.86 -0.54
C GLY A 81 10.76 6.26 0.69
N THR A 82 10.23 6.45 1.91
CA THR A 82 10.82 5.83 3.12
C THR A 82 10.87 4.31 2.97
N PRO A 83 12.03 3.67 3.22
CA PRO A 83 12.18 2.23 3.09
C PRO A 83 11.44 1.50 4.22
N VAL A 84 10.79 0.40 3.85
CA VAL A 84 10.20 -0.55 4.80
C VAL A 84 11.16 -1.73 4.96
N LEU A 85 11.52 -2.07 6.20
CA LEU A 85 12.49 -3.11 6.54
C LEU A 85 11.81 -4.34 7.18
N ASP A 86 12.43 -5.52 7.02
CA ASP A 86 11.99 -6.77 7.67
C ASP A 86 12.39 -6.89 9.15
N LYS A 87 13.48 -6.23 9.53
CA LYS A 87 14.03 -6.20 10.91
C LYS A 87 14.80 -4.89 11.14
N PRO A 88 15.20 -4.59 12.39
CA PRO A 88 15.88 -3.33 12.70
C PRO A 88 17.20 -3.15 11.93
N ALA A 89 17.52 -1.90 11.60
CA ALA A 89 18.81 -1.52 11.05
C ALA A 89 19.95 -1.77 12.07
N PRO A 90 21.20 -2.02 11.63
CA PRO A 90 21.68 -1.98 10.24
C PRO A 90 21.44 -3.28 9.46
N ASP A 91 21.03 -4.37 10.12
CA ASP A 91 20.95 -5.69 9.47
C ASP A 91 19.67 -5.88 8.63
N GLY A 92 18.69 -4.99 8.78
CA GLY A 92 17.40 -5.02 8.08
C GLY A 92 17.52 -4.92 6.57
N LYS A 93 16.76 -5.75 5.86
CA LYS A 93 16.63 -5.69 4.40
C LYS A 93 15.41 -4.88 4.02
N GLN A 94 15.55 -4.06 2.97
CA GLN A 94 14.41 -3.38 2.40
C GLN A 94 13.46 -4.40 1.75
N VAL A 95 12.23 -4.42 2.26
CA VAL A 95 11.13 -5.24 1.79
C VAL A 95 9.98 -4.42 1.21
N GLY A 96 10.10 -3.10 1.24
CA GLY A 96 9.11 -2.22 0.66
C GLY A 96 9.49 -0.75 0.68
N THR A 97 8.53 0.07 0.28
CA THR A 97 8.66 1.53 0.20
C THR A 97 7.32 2.19 0.45
N ILE A 98 7.30 3.23 1.28
CA ILE A 98 6.12 4.08 1.53
C ILE A 98 5.79 4.90 0.28
N THR A 99 4.50 5.04 -0.06
CA THR A 99 4.04 5.93 -1.14
C THR A 99 3.29 7.14 -0.58
N SER A 100 2.41 6.92 0.39
CA SER A 100 1.58 7.94 1.03
C SER A 100 1.41 7.67 2.51
N SER A 101 1.32 8.70 3.33
CA SER A 101 1.05 8.58 4.77
C SER A 101 0.07 9.63 5.26
N THR A 102 -0.65 9.34 6.34
CA THR A 102 -1.55 10.26 7.02
C THR A 102 -1.66 9.94 8.50
N TRP A 103 -1.94 10.95 9.32
CA TRP A 103 -2.48 10.70 10.65
C TRP A 103 -3.89 10.12 10.52
N LYS A 104 -4.27 9.25 11.46
CA LYS A 104 -5.64 8.77 11.55
C LYS A 104 -6.59 9.94 11.75
N TRP A 105 -7.51 10.12 10.82
CA TRP A 105 -8.58 11.11 10.93
C TRP A 105 -9.64 10.69 11.98
N GLN A 106 -9.83 9.38 12.20
CA GLN A 106 -10.72 8.82 13.21
C GLN A 106 -10.02 7.67 13.95
N GLY A 107 -10.11 7.66 15.29
CA GLY A 107 -9.51 6.64 16.16
C GLY A 107 -8.32 7.17 16.97
N ASP A 108 -7.41 6.26 17.32
CA ASP A 108 -6.17 6.57 18.06
C ASP A 108 -5.26 7.49 17.22
N ALA A 109 -5.18 8.76 17.61
CA ALA A 109 -4.52 9.81 16.84
C ALA A 109 -2.99 9.64 16.73
N ASP A 110 -2.42 8.77 17.58
CA ASP A 110 -0.97 8.59 17.70
C ASP A 110 -0.41 7.48 16.77
N LYS A 111 -1.26 6.87 15.94
CA LYS A 111 -0.88 5.79 15.02
C LYS A 111 -1.01 6.22 13.56
N PRO A 112 0.11 6.56 12.90
CA PRO A 112 0.12 6.87 11.48
C PRO A 112 -0.40 5.71 10.62
N LEU A 113 -1.14 6.03 9.56
CA LEU A 113 -1.47 5.11 8.49
C LEU A 113 -0.63 5.43 7.26
N ALA A 114 -0.26 4.40 6.51
CA ALA A 114 0.44 4.58 5.25
C ALA A 114 0.00 3.56 4.20
N LEU A 115 0.22 3.93 2.94
CA LEU A 115 0.26 3.01 1.82
C LEU A 115 1.72 2.70 1.52
N ALA A 116 2.02 1.43 1.28
CA ALA A 116 3.37 0.97 0.98
C ALA A 116 3.34 -0.22 0.02
N TYR A 117 4.24 -0.24 -0.95
CA TYR A 117 4.51 -1.46 -1.69
C TYR A 117 5.38 -2.38 -0.84
N LEU A 118 4.90 -3.58 -0.56
CA LEU A 118 5.62 -4.60 0.19
C LEU A 118 5.86 -5.82 -0.69
N ARG A 119 7.01 -6.48 -0.55
CA ARG A 119 7.25 -7.81 -1.13
C ARG A 119 6.17 -8.78 -0.65
N SER A 120 5.71 -9.67 -1.53
CA SER A 120 4.53 -10.52 -1.26
C SER A 120 4.64 -11.40 -0.01
N GLY A 121 5.85 -11.75 0.41
CA GLY A 121 6.09 -12.46 1.68
C GLY A 121 5.71 -11.66 2.94
N PHE A 122 5.64 -10.33 2.84
CA PHE A 122 5.34 -9.39 3.93
C PHE A 122 4.00 -8.67 3.72
N ALA A 123 3.29 -8.94 2.62
CA ALA A 123 2.06 -8.24 2.25
C ALA A 123 0.77 -8.79 2.90
N LYS A 124 0.89 -9.83 3.75
CA LYS A 124 -0.27 -10.47 4.37
C LYS A 124 -0.78 -9.65 5.56
N PRO A 125 -2.10 -9.50 5.75
CA PRO A 125 -2.66 -8.88 6.95
C PRO A 125 -2.09 -9.51 8.23
N GLY A 126 -1.71 -8.66 9.18
CA GLY A 126 -1.05 -9.05 10.44
C GLY A 126 0.47 -9.23 10.35
N SER A 127 1.08 -9.13 9.16
CA SER A 127 2.55 -9.12 9.04
C SER A 127 3.12 -7.88 9.72
N GLN A 128 4.29 -8.02 10.35
CA GLN A 128 5.02 -6.93 10.98
C GLN A 128 6.21 -6.53 10.12
N VAL A 129 6.38 -5.21 9.97
CA VAL A 129 7.49 -4.58 9.25
C VAL A 129 7.97 -3.37 10.05
N LEU A 130 9.09 -2.77 9.64
CA LEU A 130 9.65 -1.58 10.30
C LEU A 130 9.76 -0.41 9.33
N VAL A 131 9.39 0.77 9.80
CA VAL A 131 9.49 2.04 9.07
C VAL A 131 10.19 3.05 9.98
N ASP A 132 11.36 3.54 9.58
CA ASP A 132 12.20 4.42 10.41
C ASP A 132 12.39 3.93 11.86
N GLY A 133 12.56 2.61 12.03
CA GLY A 133 12.73 1.97 13.34
C GLY A 133 11.45 1.73 14.14
N HIS A 134 10.29 2.15 13.63
CA HIS A 134 8.98 1.96 14.26
C HIS A 134 8.26 0.75 13.68
N VAL A 135 7.65 -0.06 14.54
CA VAL A 135 6.90 -1.25 14.12
C VAL A 135 5.62 -0.82 13.42
N ALA A 136 5.37 -1.37 12.24
CA ALA A 136 4.11 -1.23 11.51
C ALA A 136 3.46 -2.58 11.25
N ASN A 137 2.15 -2.64 11.38
CA ASN A 137 1.35 -3.82 11.06
C ASN A 137 0.66 -3.65 9.71
N VAL A 138 0.71 -4.69 8.88
CA VAL A 138 -0.07 -4.74 7.64
C VAL A 138 -1.53 -4.98 7.96
N LEU A 139 -2.41 -4.13 7.42
CA LEU A 139 -3.86 -4.17 7.66
C LEU A 139 -4.61 -5.08 6.70
#